data_AF-A0A074WLG2-F1
#
_entry.id   AF-A0A074WLG2-F1
#
_cell.length_a   1.000
_cell.length_b   1.000
_cell.length_c   1.000
_cell.angle_alpha   90.00
_cell.angle_beta   90.00
_cell.angle_gamma   90.00
#
_symmetry.space_group_name_H-M   'P 1'
#
loop_
_entity.id
_entity.type
_entity.pdbx_description
1 polymer ?
#
loop_
_entity_poly.entity_id
_entity_poly.type
_entity_poly.pdbx_seq_one_letter_code
_entity_poly.pdbx_strand_id
1 'polypeptide(L)'
;MPSIGSIVYYGTHLGELRNIIQWKLWHDPVHQRDEAKESPELKECFKYLKMTSRSFAAVIQELHPELLVPVCLFYLILRGLDTIEDDMTIPFDTKEPLLRDFHNILEQDGWNFTGNGPNEKDRELCVHFDVVIAEYKKIKSEYKVIIKDITDRMGNGMADYAKMADEGGAQKVETIKDYYKYCHYVAGLVGEGLTRLFVEAKLANPALLEREDLHESMGQFLQQTNIIRDIREDHEDKRYFWPREVWSKHVDRFEDLFLPENKDKALACSSEMVLLALRRADDCLFYLAGLKEQSVFNFCAIPQTMAIATLELCFQNPDIFEKNVKITKGSACRLMVDSTQNLQVAYGVFKRFARTIHKRNNPQDPNFLEISLACGKIEQFIESIFPTQTAATYRQGAPAPAPVDAKGNSLTPEEQEAQKKQQAQDKEEFFYIMLAVGGTLFVITAIMFFTAWMMGARFDIAWQQLRSGNIWAPKTTDEAILARDAYDAAKSTVSATVKAVTSSVVSHGEL
;
A
#
# COMPACT_ATOMS: atom_id res chain seq x y z
N MET A 1 5.72 0.53 24.83
CA MET A 1 6.42 1.83 24.71
C MET A 1 7.43 1.74 23.57
N PRO A 2 7.64 2.80 22.76
CA PRO A 2 8.65 2.76 21.69
C PRO A 2 10.05 2.55 22.28
N SER A 3 10.91 1.79 21.60
CA SER A 3 12.29 1.61 22.05
C SER A 3 13.06 2.93 21.97
N ILE A 4 14.08 3.11 22.81
CA ILE A 4 14.93 4.32 22.82
C ILE A 4 15.53 4.57 21.42
N GLY A 5 15.97 3.51 20.73
CA GLY A 5 16.46 3.60 19.36
C GLY A 5 15.40 4.10 18.36
N SER A 6 14.13 3.70 18.53
CA SER A 6 13.02 4.21 17.70
C SER A 6 12.79 5.70 17.94
N ILE A 7 12.89 6.17 19.19
CA ILE A 7 12.69 7.57 19.55
C ILE A 7 13.76 8.44 18.89
N VAL A 8 15.03 8.03 18.96
CA VAL A 8 16.14 8.74 18.31
C VAL A 8 15.98 8.75 16.78
N TYR A 9 15.62 7.60 16.19
CA TYR A 9 15.41 7.49 14.74
C TYR A 9 14.32 8.42 14.23
N TYR A 10 13.14 8.42 14.88
CA TYR A 10 12.03 9.29 14.48
C TYR A 10 12.26 10.77 14.84
N GLY A 11 13.16 11.06 15.78
CA GLY A 11 13.63 12.42 16.05
C GLY A 11 14.44 13.02 14.89
N THR A 12 15.17 12.19 14.14
CA THR A 12 15.93 12.62 12.95
C THR A 12 15.19 12.42 11.63
N HIS A 13 14.12 11.60 11.62
CA HIS A 13 13.28 11.29 10.46
C HIS A 13 11.83 11.80 10.66
N LEU A 14 11.69 13.12 10.84
CA LEU A 14 10.39 13.76 11.17
C LEU A 14 9.29 13.50 10.12
N GLY A 15 9.66 13.35 8.84
CA GLY A 15 8.72 13.00 7.78
C GLY A 15 8.08 11.62 7.97
N GLU A 16 8.87 10.62 8.38
CA GLU A 16 8.35 9.29 8.68
C GLU A 16 7.45 9.28 9.91
N LEU A 17 7.85 10.01 10.96
CA LEU A 17 7.04 10.17 12.15
C LEU A 17 5.70 10.82 11.82
N ARG A 18 5.71 11.88 11.00
CA ARG A 18 4.48 12.53 10.52
C ARG A 18 3.57 11.55 9.80
N ASN A 19 4.09 10.70 8.92
CA ASN A 19 3.27 9.72 8.20
C ASN A 19 2.64 8.69 9.14
N ILE A 20 3.38 8.23 10.16
CA ILE A 20 2.86 7.30 11.17
C ILE A 20 1.76 7.97 12.00
N ILE A 21 1.97 9.22 12.43
CA ILE A 21 0.99 9.99 13.21
C ILE A 21 -0.26 10.24 12.37
N GLN A 22 -0.10 10.67 11.12
CA GLN A 22 -1.19 10.90 10.19
C GLN A 22 -2.03 9.64 9.99
N TRP A 23 -1.39 8.48 9.73
CA TRP A 23 -2.11 7.21 9.64
C TRP A 23 -2.84 6.89 10.95
N LYS A 24 -2.20 7.04 12.11
CA LYS A 24 -2.83 6.68 13.38
C LYS A 24 -3.96 7.60 13.83
N LEU A 25 -3.93 8.88 13.47
CA LEU A 25 -4.90 9.88 13.95
C LEU A 25 -6.01 10.19 12.95
N TRP A 26 -5.75 10.07 11.65
CA TRP A 26 -6.68 10.50 10.60
C TRP A 26 -7.15 9.37 9.69
N HIS A 27 -6.64 8.15 9.84
CA HIS A 27 -7.21 7.00 9.15
C HIS A 27 -8.54 6.61 9.80
N ASP A 28 -9.59 6.60 9.00
CA ASP A 28 -10.89 6.06 9.38
C ASP A 28 -11.15 4.81 8.52
N PRO A 29 -11.23 3.61 9.12
CA PRO A 29 -11.45 2.38 8.38
C PRO A 29 -12.82 2.42 7.67
N VAL A 30 -12.85 1.97 6.41
CA VAL A 30 -14.09 1.99 5.59
C VAL A 30 -15.20 1.18 6.26
N HIS A 31 -14.85 0.01 6.80
CA HIS A 31 -15.73 -0.83 7.59
C HIS A 31 -15.04 -1.18 8.90
N GLN A 32 -15.81 -1.26 9.98
CA GLN A 32 -15.31 -1.63 11.31
C GLN A 32 -15.84 -3.00 11.70
N ARG A 33 -14.93 -3.86 12.16
CA ARG A 33 -15.24 -5.17 12.72
C ARG A 33 -15.87 -5.03 14.11
N ASP A 34 -16.99 -5.73 14.34
CA ASP A 34 -17.70 -5.76 15.61
C ASP A 34 -17.45 -7.09 16.34
N GLU A 35 -16.41 -7.12 17.19
CA GLU A 35 -16.01 -8.32 17.93
C GLU A 35 -17.07 -8.81 18.93
N ALA A 36 -18.08 -8.02 19.26
CA ALA A 36 -19.12 -8.42 20.20
C ALA A 36 -20.09 -9.46 19.59
N LYS A 37 -20.23 -9.49 18.27
CA LYS A 37 -21.16 -10.39 17.55
C LYS A 37 -20.52 -11.70 17.10
N GLU A 38 -19.24 -11.88 17.36
CA GLU A 38 -18.44 -12.98 16.82
C GLU A 38 -18.40 -14.18 17.75
N SER A 39 -18.40 -15.38 17.15
CA SER A 39 -18.13 -16.63 17.84
C SER A 39 -16.70 -16.66 18.42
N PRO A 40 -16.44 -17.47 19.46
CA PRO A 40 -15.09 -17.70 19.96
C PRO A 40 -14.12 -18.17 18.86
N GLU A 41 -14.57 -19.05 17.97
CA GLU A 41 -13.75 -19.60 16.88
C GLU A 41 -13.39 -18.51 15.86
N LEU A 42 -14.32 -17.61 15.54
CA LEU A 42 -14.05 -16.50 14.62
C LEU A 42 -13.04 -15.51 15.21
N LYS A 43 -13.09 -15.26 16.53
CA LYS A 43 -12.09 -14.43 17.21
C LYS A 43 -10.69 -15.03 17.12
N GLU A 44 -10.58 -16.35 17.29
CA GLU A 44 -9.32 -17.07 17.10
C GLU A 44 -8.85 -17.00 15.64
N CYS A 45 -9.74 -17.12 14.65
CA CYS A 45 -9.38 -16.91 13.24
C CYS A 45 -8.74 -15.53 13.02
N PHE A 46 -9.34 -14.45 13.52
CA PHE A 46 -8.76 -13.10 13.40
C PHE A 46 -7.48 -12.90 14.22
N LYS A 47 -7.30 -13.64 15.32
CA LYS A 47 -6.01 -13.69 16.04
C LYS A 47 -4.94 -14.34 15.17
N TYR A 48 -5.21 -15.49 14.55
CA TYR A 48 -4.28 -16.14 13.63
C TYR A 48 -4.00 -15.29 12.40
N LEU A 49 -4.99 -14.55 11.91
CA LEU A 49 -4.78 -13.59 10.83
C LEU A 49 -3.77 -12.51 11.24
N LYS A 50 -3.92 -11.92 12.43
CA LYS A 50 -2.99 -10.91 12.96
C LYS A 50 -1.57 -11.48 13.17
N MET A 51 -1.46 -12.73 13.63
CA MET A 51 -0.18 -13.39 13.86
C MET A 51 0.58 -13.66 12.55
N THR A 52 -0.11 -14.17 11.53
CA THR A 52 0.51 -14.65 10.28
C THR A 52 0.66 -13.55 9.22
N SER A 53 -0.26 -12.59 9.17
CA SER A 53 -0.40 -11.63 8.06
C SER A 53 0.20 -10.24 8.31
N ARG A 54 0.51 -9.92 9.58
CA ARG A 54 1.06 -8.62 10.02
C ARG A 54 0.27 -7.43 9.45
N SER A 55 0.85 -6.68 8.51
CA SER A 55 0.25 -5.47 7.91
C SER A 55 -1.00 -5.79 7.08
N PHE A 56 -1.07 -6.97 6.47
CA PHE A 56 -2.18 -7.34 5.61
C PHE A 56 -3.44 -7.71 6.41
N ALA A 57 -3.28 -8.08 7.70
CA ALA A 57 -4.41 -8.25 8.63
C ALA A 57 -5.21 -6.95 8.83
N ALA A 58 -4.56 -5.78 8.85
CA ALA A 58 -5.26 -4.51 8.99
C ALA A 58 -6.17 -4.26 7.79
N VAL A 59 -5.66 -4.54 6.58
CA VAL A 59 -6.37 -4.31 5.32
C VAL A 59 -7.56 -5.27 5.16
N ILE A 60 -7.41 -6.55 5.56
CA ILE A 60 -8.52 -7.51 5.56
C ILE A 60 -9.64 -7.09 6.51
N GLN A 61 -9.30 -6.57 7.69
CA GLN A 61 -10.29 -6.16 8.70
C GLN A 61 -11.14 -4.95 8.28
N GLU A 62 -10.74 -4.21 7.25
CA GLU A 62 -11.47 -3.06 6.71
C GLU A 62 -12.39 -3.43 5.54
N LEU A 63 -12.40 -4.70 5.12
CA LEU A 63 -13.26 -5.18 4.03
C LEU A 63 -14.75 -5.07 4.38
N HIS A 64 -15.57 -4.93 3.34
CA HIS A 64 -17.01 -4.99 3.41
C HIS A 64 -17.49 -6.21 4.23
N PRO A 65 -18.50 -6.08 5.10
CA PRO A 65 -18.93 -7.16 6.00
C PRO A 65 -19.22 -8.50 5.32
N GLU A 66 -19.71 -8.45 4.08
CA GLU A 66 -19.97 -9.63 3.23
C GLU A 66 -18.68 -10.42 2.87
N LEU A 67 -17.53 -9.75 2.73
CA LEU A 67 -16.26 -10.33 2.32
C LEU A 67 -15.27 -10.53 3.47
N LEU A 68 -15.46 -9.82 4.59
CA LEU A 68 -14.54 -9.83 5.73
C LEU A 68 -14.19 -11.25 6.20
N VAL A 69 -15.21 -12.09 6.46
CA VAL A 69 -15.01 -13.47 6.94
C VAL A 69 -14.54 -14.40 5.81
N PRO A 70 -15.17 -14.44 4.61
CA PRO A 70 -14.69 -15.29 3.52
C PRO A 70 -13.23 -15.04 3.13
N VAL A 71 -12.78 -13.78 3.05
CA VAL A 71 -11.39 -13.45 2.70
C VAL A 71 -10.43 -13.78 3.85
N CYS A 72 -10.83 -13.57 5.11
CA CYS A 72 -10.04 -13.99 6.27
C CYS A 72 -9.80 -15.51 6.25
N LEU A 73 -10.86 -16.30 6.05
CA LEU A 73 -10.76 -17.76 5.99
C LEU A 73 -9.98 -18.23 4.78
N PHE A 74 -10.20 -17.62 3.61
CA PHE A 74 -9.43 -17.92 2.40
C PHE A 74 -7.93 -17.72 2.64
N TYR A 75 -7.55 -16.59 3.25
CA TYR A 75 -6.16 -16.34 3.62
C TYR A 75 -5.61 -17.39 4.60
N LEU A 76 -6.34 -17.72 5.67
CA LEU A 76 -5.88 -18.69 6.69
C LEU A 76 -5.76 -20.10 6.12
N ILE A 77 -6.68 -20.51 5.26
CA ILE A 77 -6.65 -21.81 4.60
C ILE A 77 -5.41 -21.93 3.72
N LEU A 78 -5.16 -20.93 2.87
CA LEU A 78 -3.98 -20.94 2.00
C LEU A 78 -2.69 -20.79 2.80
N ARG A 79 -2.68 -20.04 3.91
CA ARG A 79 -1.52 -19.95 4.81
C ARG A 79 -1.24 -21.28 5.50
N GLY A 80 -2.27 -22.03 5.90
CA GLY A 80 -2.09 -23.38 6.46
C GLY A 80 -1.47 -24.34 5.45
N LEU A 81 -1.93 -24.29 4.20
CA LEU A 81 -1.36 -25.05 3.08
C LEU A 81 0.11 -24.68 2.84
N ASP A 82 0.41 -23.38 2.73
CA ASP A 82 1.76 -22.81 2.58
C ASP A 82 2.71 -23.26 3.72
N THR A 83 2.22 -23.25 4.97
CA THR A 83 2.99 -23.68 6.15
C THR A 83 3.37 -25.17 6.09
N ILE A 84 2.56 -26.03 5.47
CA ILE A 84 2.89 -27.45 5.27
C ILE A 84 3.88 -27.62 4.11
N GLU A 85 3.76 -26.80 3.06
CA GLU A 85 4.63 -26.83 1.89
C GLU A 85 6.06 -26.37 2.24
N ASP A 86 6.20 -25.22 2.89
CA ASP A 86 7.48 -24.59 3.24
C ASP A 86 8.28 -25.37 4.30
N ASP A 87 7.61 -26.20 5.11
CA ASP A 87 8.25 -26.89 6.22
C ASP A 87 9.12 -28.05 5.73
N MET A 88 10.43 -27.80 5.67
CA MET A 88 11.45 -28.77 5.24
C MET A 88 11.65 -29.93 6.23
N THR A 89 11.02 -29.90 7.41
CA THR A 89 11.10 -31.01 8.39
C THR A 89 10.07 -32.12 8.12
N ILE A 90 9.06 -31.86 7.27
CA ILE A 90 8.04 -32.83 6.89
C ILE A 90 8.53 -33.66 5.70
N PRO A 91 8.63 -35.00 5.83
CA PRO A 91 9.01 -35.87 4.71
C PRO A 91 8.04 -35.75 3.54
N PHE A 92 8.56 -35.84 2.31
CA PHE A 92 7.75 -35.71 1.10
C PHE A 92 6.56 -36.69 1.04
N ASP A 93 6.78 -37.96 1.42
CA ASP A 93 5.73 -39.00 1.46
C ASP A 93 4.54 -38.64 2.37
N THR A 94 4.78 -37.83 3.40
CA THR A 94 3.73 -37.30 4.29
C THR A 94 3.14 -36.00 3.73
N LYS A 95 3.99 -35.16 3.13
CA LYS A 95 3.63 -33.83 2.61
C LYS A 95 2.72 -33.92 1.40
N GLU A 96 3.02 -34.77 0.41
CA GLU A 96 2.26 -34.85 -0.84
C GLU A 96 0.77 -35.16 -0.64
N PRO A 97 0.37 -36.19 0.13
CA PRO A 97 -1.04 -36.47 0.38
C PRO A 97 -1.76 -35.31 1.09
N LEU A 98 -1.08 -34.64 2.03
CA LEU A 98 -1.65 -33.50 2.75
C LEU A 98 -1.90 -32.31 1.82
N LEU A 99 -0.94 -31.99 0.94
CA LEU A 99 -1.08 -30.88 0.00
C LEU A 99 -2.20 -31.13 -1.02
N ARG A 100 -2.23 -32.33 -1.62
CA ARG A 100 -3.23 -32.67 -2.65
C ARG A 100 -4.64 -32.78 -2.08
N ASP A 101 -4.80 -33.33 -0.88
CA ASP A 101 -6.11 -33.55 -0.26
C ASP A 101 -6.56 -32.39 0.67
N PHE A 102 -5.77 -31.32 0.79
CA PHE A 102 -6.05 -30.22 1.73
C PHE A 102 -7.45 -29.61 1.54
N HIS A 103 -7.95 -29.56 0.30
CA HIS A 103 -9.28 -29.08 -0.02
C HIS A 103 -10.41 -29.96 0.55
N ASN A 104 -10.18 -31.27 0.74
CA ASN A 104 -11.13 -32.18 1.39
C ASN A 104 -10.98 -32.18 2.90
N ILE A 105 -9.79 -31.86 3.42
CA ILE A 105 -9.56 -31.63 4.85
C ILE A 105 -10.48 -30.53 5.39
N LEU A 106 -10.83 -29.53 4.56
CA LEU A 106 -11.79 -28.48 4.92
C LEU A 106 -13.19 -29.01 5.32
N GLU A 107 -13.51 -30.25 4.96
CA GLU A 107 -14.77 -30.90 5.33
C GLU A 107 -14.65 -31.77 6.60
N GLN A 108 -13.44 -31.94 7.16
CA GLN A 108 -13.18 -32.81 8.30
C GLN A 108 -13.28 -32.05 9.62
N ASP A 109 -14.34 -32.28 10.39
CA ASP A 109 -14.54 -31.62 11.69
C ASP A 109 -13.41 -31.95 12.68
N GLY A 110 -12.86 -30.91 13.32
CA GLY A 110 -11.84 -31.05 14.35
C GLY A 110 -10.43 -31.39 13.84
N TRP A 111 -10.21 -31.37 12.52
CA TRP A 111 -8.89 -31.64 11.96
C TRP A 111 -7.88 -30.58 12.42
N ASN A 112 -6.69 -31.05 12.81
CA ASN A 112 -5.54 -30.25 13.18
C ASN A 112 -4.26 -30.95 12.73
N PHE A 113 -3.16 -30.22 12.66
CA PHE A 113 -1.87 -30.75 12.25
C PHE A 113 -0.75 -30.28 13.18
N THR A 114 -0.12 -31.25 13.85
CA THR A 114 0.99 -31.03 14.80
C THR A 114 2.34 -31.49 14.26
N GLY A 115 2.37 -31.97 13.01
CA GLY A 115 3.55 -32.53 12.36
C GLY A 115 4.58 -31.50 11.89
N ASN A 116 4.26 -30.20 11.95
CA ASN A 116 5.23 -29.14 11.65
C ASN A 116 6.40 -29.13 12.64
N GLY A 117 7.56 -28.72 12.14
CA GLY A 117 8.76 -28.48 12.93
C GLY A 117 8.50 -27.46 14.05
N PRO A 118 9.14 -27.61 15.22
CA PRO A 118 8.85 -26.77 16.40
C PRO A 118 9.19 -25.28 16.19
N ASN A 119 10.03 -24.97 15.21
CA ASN A 119 10.45 -23.61 14.87
C ASN A 119 9.69 -23.03 13.67
N GLU A 120 8.75 -23.78 13.09
CA GLU A 120 7.95 -23.28 11.97
C GLU A 120 7.09 -22.10 12.44
N LYS A 121 7.23 -20.96 11.76
CA LYS A 121 6.80 -19.65 12.25
C LYS A 121 5.29 -19.60 12.48
N ASP A 122 4.54 -20.19 11.57
CA ASP A 122 3.08 -20.16 11.55
C ASP A 122 2.45 -21.49 12.02
N ARG A 123 3.23 -22.37 12.66
CA ARG A 123 2.80 -23.68 13.20
C ARG A 123 1.51 -23.62 14.02
N GLU A 124 1.34 -22.58 14.84
CA GLU A 124 0.18 -22.45 15.72
C GLU A 124 -1.16 -22.46 14.94
N LEU A 125 -1.17 -21.91 13.72
CA LEU A 125 -2.34 -21.96 12.84
C LEU A 125 -2.69 -23.41 12.45
N CYS A 126 -1.69 -24.24 12.14
CA CYS A 126 -1.89 -25.63 11.77
C CYS A 126 -2.36 -26.49 12.96
N VAL A 127 -1.81 -26.21 14.15
CA VAL A 127 -2.18 -26.90 15.40
C VAL A 127 -3.64 -26.64 15.79
N HIS A 128 -4.15 -25.44 15.49
CA HIS A 128 -5.52 -25.03 15.78
C HIS A 128 -6.36 -24.85 14.53
N PHE A 129 -6.08 -25.61 13.47
CA PHE A 129 -6.78 -25.47 12.20
C PHE A 129 -8.27 -25.85 12.27
N ASP A 130 -8.68 -26.52 13.35
CA ASP A 130 -10.06 -26.87 13.66
C ASP A 130 -10.97 -25.64 13.75
N VAL A 131 -10.47 -24.51 14.29
CA VAL A 131 -11.27 -23.28 14.35
C VAL A 131 -11.52 -22.68 12.97
N VAL A 132 -10.57 -22.82 12.05
CA VAL A 132 -10.69 -22.34 10.66
C VAL A 132 -11.74 -23.17 9.92
N ILE A 133 -11.71 -24.50 10.10
CA ILE A 133 -12.70 -25.41 9.52
C ILE A 133 -14.11 -25.11 10.06
N ALA A 134 -14.23 -24.91 11.37
CA ALA A 134 -15.51 -24.62 12.03
C ALA A 134 -16.17 -23.35 11.46
N GLU A 135 -15.39 -22.29 11.20
CA GLU A 135 -15.89 -21.06 10.59
C GLU A 135 -16.07 -21.17 9.07
N TYR A 136 -15.19 -21.89 8.37
CA TYR A 136 -15.33 -22.21 6.95
C TYR A 136 -16.68 -22.86 6.64
N LYS A 137 -17.13 -23.80 7.46
CA LYS A 137 -18.41 -24.47 7.24
C LYS A 137 -19.63 -23.54 7.35
N LYS A 138 -19.52 -22.43 8.07
CA LYS A 138 -20.60 -21.45 8.32
C LYS A 138 -20.78 -20.44 7.19
N ILE A 139 -19.79 -20.25 6.30
CA ILE A 139 -19.92 -19.29 5.19
C ILE A 139 -20.83 -19.82 4.07
N LYS A 140 -21.25 -18.92 3.19
CA LYS A 140 -22.11 -19.22 2.03
C LYS A 140 -21.49 -20.29 1.12
N SER A 141 -22.33 -21.15 0.56
CA SER A 141 -21.92 -22.25 -0.31
C SER A 141 -21.07 -21.79 -1.50
N GLU A 142 -21.41 -20.65 -2.07
CA GLU A 142 -20.79 -20.04 -3.23
C GLU A 142 -19.32 -19.70 -2.94
N TYR A 143 -19.03 -19.14 -1.75
CA TYR A 143 -17.67 -18.89 -1.31
C TYR A 143 -16.90 -20.17 -1.00
N LYS A 144 -17.56 -21.18 -0.41
CA LYS A 144 -16.94 -22.47 -0.14
C LYS A 144 -16.46 -23.15 -1.41
N VAL A 145 -17.27 -23.13 -2.48
CA VAL A 145 -16.91 -23.69 -3.79
C VAL A 145 -15.67 -23.01 -4.36
N ILE A 146 -15.61 -21.66 -4.29
CA ILE A 146 -14.44 -20.91 -4.77
C ILE A 146 -13.18 -21.24 -3.98
N ILE A 147 -13.25 -21.18 -2.65
CA ILE A 147 -12.11 -21.47 -1.77
C ILE A 147 -11.60 -22.88 -1.99
N LYS A 148 -12.51 -23.87 -2.03
CA LYS A 148 -12.16 -25.28 -2.22
C LYS A 148 -11.47 -25.55 -3.55
N ASP A 149 -11.98 -24.97 -4.64
CA ASP A 149 -11.39 -25.09 -5.98
C ASP A 149 -9.97 -24.50 -6.04
N ILE A 150 -9.77 -23.30 -5.47
CA ILE A 150 -8.44 -22.69 -5.44
C ILE A 150 -7.48 -23.49 -4.55
N THR A 151 -7.93 -23.95 -3.38
CA THR A 151 -7.13 -24.79 -2.49
C THR A 151 -6.71 -26.10 -3.16
N ASP A 152 -7.60 -26.75 -3.92
CA ASP A 152 -7.27 -27.98 -4.67
C ASP A 152 -6.20 -27.72 -5.73
N ARG A 153 -6.38 -26.71 -6.58
CA ARG A 153 -5.43 -26.37 -7.65
C ARG A 153 -4.07 -25.93 -7.09
N MET A 154 -4.07 -25.13 -6.03
CA MET A 154 -2.85 -24.66 -5.37
C MET A 154 -2.12 -25.81 -4.67
N GLY A 155 -2.84 -26.68 -3.96
CA GLY A 155 -2.27 -27.86 -3.29
C GLY A 155 -1.65 -28.85 -4.26
N ASN A 156 -2.29 -29.11 -5.41
CA ASN A 156 -1.71 -29.93 -6.46
C ASN A 156 -0.46 -29.31 -7.07
N GLY A 157 -0.48 -28.00 -7.36
CA GLY A 157 0.68 -27.29 -7.88
C GLY A 157 1.87 -27.32 -6.90
N MET A 158 1.61 -27.00 -5.62
CA MET A 158 2.59 -27.08 -4.55
C MET A 158 3.17 -28.48 -4.38
N ALA A 159 2.35 -29.53 -4.44
CA ALA A 159 2.82 -30.92 -4.39
C ALA A 159 3.75 -31.26 -5.57
N ASP A 160 3.42 -30.80 -6.78
CA ASP A 160 4.26 -31.02 -7.97
C ASP A 160 5.64 -30.35 -7.80
N TYR A 161 5.70 -29.12 -7.28
CA TYR A 161 6.96 -28.41 -7.02
C TYR A 161 7.73 -28.99 -5.82
N ALA A 162 7.04 -29.42 -4.76
CA ALA A 162 7.66 -30.11 -3.63
C ALA A 162 8.29 -31.45 -4.06
N LYS A 163 7.62 -32.21 -4.93
CA LYS A 163 8.14 -33.44 -5.51
C LYS A 163 9.40 -33.17 -6.31
N MET A 164 9.35 -32.12 -7.13
CA MET A 164 10.52 -31.67 -7.85
C MET A 164 11.63 -31.35 -6.86
N ALA A 165 11.42 -30.57 -5.80
CA ALA A 165 12.47 -30.25 -4.83
C ALA A 165 13.14 -31.50 -4.21
N ASP A 166 12.35 -32.53 -3.86
CA ASP A 166 12.83 -33.79 -3.28
C ASP A 166 13.70 -34.61 -4.27
N GLU A 167 13.27 -34.73 -5.53
CA GLU A 167 13.91 -35.63 -6.51
C GLU A 167 15.23 -35.13 -7.12
N GLY A 168 15.66 -33.88 -6.89
CA GLY A 168 16.91 -33.40 -7.54
C GLY A 168 17.46 -32.05 -7.09
N GLY A 169 17.27 -31.70 -5.82
CA GLY A 169 17.96 -30.58 -5.19
C GLY A 169 17.28 -29.23 -5.35
N ALA A 170 17.75 -28.26 -4.56
CA ALA A 170 17.17 -26.95 -4.28
C ALA A 170 16.91 -26.00 -5.47
N GLN A 171 17.37 -26.33 -6.69
CA GLN A 171 17.41 -25.39 -7.80
C GLN A 171 16.75 -25.96 -9.07
N LYS A 172 15.50 -25.56 -9.33
CA LYS A 172 14.67 -26.21 -10.38
C LYS A 172 13.74 -25.33 -11.20
N VAL A 173 13.69 -24.03 -10.92
CA VAL A 173 13.06 -23.09 -11.86
C VAL A 173 14.04 -22.90 -13.01
N GLU A 174 13.87 -23.66 -14.10
CA GLU A 174 14.82 -23.62 -15.22
C GLU A 174 14.54 -22.44 -16.14
N THR A 175 13.28 -22.26 -16.55
CA THR A 175 12.89 -21.23 -17.52
C THR A 175 12.05 -20.13 -16.89
N ILE A 176 11.95 -18.98 -17.56
CA ILE A 176 11.00 -17.92 -17.18
C ILE A 176 9.56 -18.44 -17.23
N LYS A 177 9.26 -19.42 -18.09
CA LYS A 177 7.96 -20.07 -18.14
C LYS A 177 7.69 -20.90 -16.87
N ASP A 178 8.68 -21.62 -16.37
CA ASP A 178 8.56 -22.37 -15.12
C ASP A 178 8.40 -21.43 -13.92
N TYR A 179 9.08 -20.28 -13.96
CA TYR A 179 8.94 -19.22 -12.97
C TYR A 179 7.50 -18.68 -12.94
N TYR A 180 6.94 -18.35 -14.11
CA TYR A 180 5.56 -17.91 -14.21
C TYR A 180 4.56 -19.00 -13.82
N LYS A 181 4.84 -20.27 -14.14
CA LYS A 181 4.00 -21.40 -13.72
C LYS A 181 4.02 -21.58 -12.21
N TYR A 182 5.18 -21.41 -11.57
CA TYR A 182 5.28 -21.43 -10.12
C TYR A 182 4.47 -20.29 -9.50
N CYS A 183 4.71 -19.05 -9.96
CA CYS A 183 3.96 -17.88 -9.48
C CYS A 183 2.45 -17.99 -9.73
N HIS A 184 2.02 -18.67 -10.79
CA HIS A 184 0.62 -18.97 -11.05
C HIS A 184 0.01 -19.78 -9.91
N TYR A 185 0.60 -20.92 -9.55
CA TYR A 185 0.04 -21.78 -8.51
C TYR A 185 0.01 -21.10 -7.13
N VAL A 186 1.09 -20.43 -6.75
CA VAL A 186 1.21 -19.89 -5.37
C VAL A 186 0.58 -18.52 -5.18
N ALA A 187 0.31 -17.77 -6.27
CA ALA A 187 -0.21 -16.40 -6.16
C ALA A 187 -1.22 -16.02 -7.27
N GLY A 188 -1.04 -16.46 -8.51
CA GLY A 188 -2.00 -16.22 -9.59
C GLY A 188 -3.40 -16.77 -9.29
N LEU A 189 -3.46 -18.00 -8.78
CA LEU A 189 -4.69 -18.63 -8.29
C LEU A 189 -5.35 -17.86 -7.15
N VAL A 190 -4.54 -17.24 -6.27
CA VAL A 190 -5.06 -16.40 -5.18
C VAL A 190 -5.74 -15.15 -5.75
N GLY A 191 -5.16 -14.55 -6.79
CA GLY A 191 -5.77 -13.46 -7.55
C GLY A 191 -7.11 -13.86 -8.18
N GLU A 192 -7.17 -15.02 -8.82
CA GLU A 192 -8.42 -15.59 -9.38
C GLU A 192 -9.47 -15.80 -8.28
N GLY A 193 -9.11 -16.46 -7.18
CA GLY A 193 -10.00 -16.73 -6.06
C GLY A 193 -10.59 -15.46 -5.46
N LEU A 194 -9.74 -14.46 -5.18
CA LEU A 194 -10.19 -13.15 -4.68
C LEU A 194 -11.14 -12.47 -5.67
N THR A 195 -10.82 -12.49 -6.98
CA THR A 195 -11.67 -11.90 -8.02
C THR A 195 -13.06 -12.56 -8.02
N ARG A 196 -13.10 -13.90 -7.97
CA ARG A 196 -14.35 -14.67 -7.90
C ARG A 196 -15.16 -14.33 -6.64
N LEU A 197 -14.52 -14.23 -5.48
CA LEU A 197 -15.18 -13.80 -4.24
C LEU A 197 -15.78 -12.39 -4.38
N PHE A 198 -15.04 -11.44 -4.96
CA PHE A 198 -15.52 -10.05 -5.10
C PHE A 198 -16.69 -9.93 -6.07
N VAL A 199 -16.66 -10.69 -7.17
CA VAL A 199 -17.75 -10.69 -8.16
C VAL A 199 -18.98 -11.39 -7.60
N GLU A 200 -18.82 -12.50 -6.90
CA GLU A 200 -19.93 -13.21 -6.22
C GLU A 200 -20.59 -12.30 -5.18
N ALA A 201 -19.80 -11.55 -4.41
CA ALA A 201 -20.30 -10.53 -3.48
C ALA A 201 -20.93 -9.30 -4.16
N LYS A 202 -20.87 -9.20 -5.49
CA LYS A 202 -21.33 -8.06 -6.31
C LYS A 202 -20.60 -6.74 -6.02
N LEU A 203 -19.35 -6.83 -5.55
CA LEU A 203 -18.51 -5.68 -5.20
C LEU A 203 -17.41 -5.37 -6.24
N ALA A 204 -17.27 -6.23 -7.24
CA ALA A 204 -16.39 -6.02 -8.39
C ALA A 204 -17.15 -6.15 -9.72
N ASN A 205 -16.55 -5.66 -10.82
CA ASN A 205 -17.12 -5.80 -12.15
C ASN A 205 -16.98 -7.26 -12.65
N PRO A 206 -18.08 -7.95 -13.03
CA PRO A 206 -18.02 -9.31 -13.56
C PRO A 206 -17.10 -9.49 -14.77
N ALA A 207 -16.88 -8.43 -15.57
CA ALA A 207 -15.96 -8.44 -16.71
C ALA A 207 -14.50 -8.77 -16.30
N LEU A 208 -14.14 -8.65 -15.01
CA LEU A 208 -12.82 -9.07 -14.52
C LEU A 208 -12.62 -10.59 -14.59
N LEU A 209 -13.70 -11.39 -14.60
CA LEU A 209 -13.61 -12.84 -14.77
C LEU A 209 -13.32 -13.25 -16.22
N GLU A 210 -13.59 -12.38 -17.19
CA GLU A 210 -13.30 -12.62 -18.61
C GLU A 210 -11.85 -12.26 -18.98
N ARG A 211 -11.10 -11.71 -18.02
CA ARG A 211 -9.76 -11.17 -18.19
C ARG A 211 -8.79 -11.83 -17.21
N GLU A 212 -8.57 -13.11 -17.45
CA GLU A 212 -7.70 -13.96 -16.61
C GLU A 212 -6.29 -13.40 -16.45
N ASP A 213 -5.79 -12.75 -17.51
CA ASP A 213 -4.50 -12.05 -17.53
C ASP A 213 -4.36 -11.02 -16.40
N LEU A 214 -5.44 -10.31 -16.06
CA LEU A 214 -5.39 -9.21 -15.10
C LEU A 214 -5.26 -9.72 -13.65
N HIS A 215 -6.11 -10.67 -13.25
CA HIS A 215 -6.04 -11.21 -11.89
C HIS A 215 -4.82 -12.11 -11.69
N GLU A 216 -4.36 -12.78 -12.76
CA GLU A 216 -3.08 -13.47 -12.77
C GLU A 216 -1.92 -12.50 -12.53
N SER A 217 -1.87 -11.38 -13.26
CA SER A 217 -0.85 -10.34 -13.09
C SER A 217 -0.87 -9.72 -11.69
N MET A 218 -2.05 -9.52 -11.09
CA MET A 218 -2.18 -9.05 -9.69
C MET A 218 -1.48 -9.98 -8.70
N GLY A 219 -1.67 -11.30 -8.82
CA GLY A 219 -1.00 -12.28 -7.96
C GLY A 219 0.49 -12.37 -8.24
N GLN A 220 0.87 -12.50 -9.52
CA GLN A 220 2.26 -12.64 -9.91
C GLN A 220 3.11 -11.41 -9.55
N PHE A 221 2.60 -10.18 -9.70
CA PHE A 221 3.37 -8.98 -9.37
C PHE A 221 3.80 -8.95 -7.90
N LEU A 222 2.90 -9.35 -6.99
CA LEU A 222 3.21 -9.45 -5.56
C LEU A 222 4.24 -10.54 -5.30
N GLN A 223 4.04 -11.73 -5.87
CA GLN A 223 4.92 -12.87 -5.64
C GLN A 223 6.32 -12.65 -6.20
N GLN A 224 6.41 -12.12 -7.42
CA GLN A 224 7.70 -11.82 -8.06
C GLN A 224 8.46 -10.77 -7.26
N THR A 225 7.78 -9.74 -6.75
CA THR A 225 8.39 -8.74 -5.87
C THR A 225 8.93 -9.36 -4.58
N ASN A 226 8.19 -10.29 -3.96
CA ASN A 226 8.66 -10.98 -2.75
C ASN A 226 9.89 -11.84 -3.05
N ILE A 227 9.87 -12.65 -4.12
CA ILE A 227 11.00 -13.49 -4.56
C ILE A 227 12.27 -12.66 -4.84
N ILE A 228 12.12 -11.43 -5.37
CA ILE A 228 13.27 -10.54 -5.61
C ILE A 228 13.83 -10.01 -4.28
N ARG A 229 12.95 -9.56 -3.39
CA ARG A 229 13.33 -8.97 -2.10
C ARG A 229 13.97 -9.99 -1.16
N ASP A 230 13.42 -11.20 -1.11
CA ASP A 230 13.76 -12.21 -0.11
C ASP A 230 14.92 -13.13 -0.56
N ILE A 231 15.57 -12.86 -1.70
CA ILE A 231 16.68 -13.65 -2.26
C ILE A 231 17.76 -14.05 -1.23
N ARG A 232 18.09 -13.17 -0.28
CA ARG A 232 19.05 -13.48 0.78
C ARG A 232 18.53 -14.51 1.79
N GLU A 233 17.29 -14.35 2.23
CA GLU A 233 16.63 -15.27 3.16
C GLU A 233 16.44 -16.65 2.51
N ASP A 234 15.98 -16.65 1.26
CA ASP A 234 15.82 -17.84 0.45
C ASP A 234 17.16 -18.60 0.27
N HIS A 235 18.26 -17.88 0.05
CA HIS A 235 19.59 -18.51 -0.05
C HIS A 235 20.07 -19.13 1.26
N GLU A 236 19.79 -18.51 2.41
CA GLU A 236 20.12 -19.06 3.74
C GLU A 236 19.34 -20.35 4.02
N ASP A 237 18.09 -20.41 3.56
CA ASP A 237 17.22 -21.59 3.65
C ASP A 237 17.44 -22.62 2.51
N LYS A 238 18.34 -22.32 1.57
CA LYS A 238 18.60 -23.13 0.36
C LYS A 238 17.34 -23.37 -0.49
N ARG A 239 16.53 -22.32 -0.65
CA ARG A 239 15.39 -22.25 -1.57
C ARG A 239 15.76 -21.33 -2.73
N TYR A 240 15.51 -21.74 -3.97
CA TYR A 240 15.94 -20.96 -5.13
C TYR A 240 14.84 -20.87 -6.20
N PHE A 241 14.21 -19.70 -6.26
CA PHE A 241 13.08 -19.43 -7.15
C PHE A 241 13.44 -18.66 -8.43
N TRP A 242 14.65 -18.09 -8.50
CA TRP A 242 15.09 -17.33 -9.66
C TRP A 242 15.40 -18.29 -10.83
N PRO A 243 14.83 -18.05 -12.03
CA PRO A 243 14.98 -18.96 -13.16
C PRO A 243 16.43 -19.06 -13.64
N ARG A 244 16.89 -20.28 -13.92
CA ARG A 244 18.23 -20.55 -14.49
C ARG A 244 18.46 -19.82 -15.80
N GLU A 245 17.44 -19.74 -16.65
CA GLU A 245 17.44 -18.94 -17.86
C GLU A 245 17.87 -17.49 -17.65
N VAL A 246 17.61 -16.90 -16.46
CA VAL A 246 18.03 -15.55 -16.12
C VAL A 246 19.42 -15.55 -15.49
N TRP A 247 19.61 -16.21 -14.34
CA TRP A 247 20.86 -16.06 -13.58
C TRP A 247 22.07 -16.69 -14.26
N SER A 248 21.90 -17.74 -15.07
CA SER A 248 23.02 -18.41 -15.77
C SER A 248 23.65 -17.57 -16.88
N LYS A 249 23.01 -16.45 -17.28
CA LYS A 249 23.60 -15.44 -18.16
C LYS A 249 24.73 -14.66 -17.47
N HIS A 250 24.73 -14.64 -16.14
CA HIS A 250 25.58 -13.78 -15.33
C HIS A 250 26.65 -14.56 -14.55
N VAL A 251 26.31 -15.74 -14.04
CA VAL A 251 27.18 -16.58 -13.21
C VAL A 251 26.99 -18.07 -13.52
N ASP A 252 27.99 -18.89 -13.23
CA ASP A 252 27.95 -20.34 -13.50
C ASP A 252 27.14 -21.11 -12.44
N ARG A 253 27.18 -20.66 -11.18
CA ARG A 253 26.38 -21.18 -10.07
C ARG A 253 25.64 -20.05 -9.38
N PHE A 254 24.47 -20.34 -8.84
CA PHE A 254 23.63 -19.30 -8.23
C PHE A 254 24.24 -18.68 -6.99
N GLU A 255 24.94 -19.47 -6.18
CA GLU A 255 25.64 -18.99 -5.00
C GLU A 255 26.71 -17.94 -5.35
N ASP A 256 27.21 -17.95 -6.60
CA ASP A 256 28.20 -16.98 -7.05
C ASP A 256 27.60 -15.56 -7.17
N LEU A 257 26.26 -15.39 -7.17
CA LEU A 257 25.60 -14.08 -7.09
C LEU A 257 25.89 -13.36 -5.76
N PHE A 258 26.21 -14.09 -4.71
CA PHE A 258 26.46 -13.56 -3.36
C PHE A 258 27.94 -13.24 -3.11
N LEU A 259 28.82 -13.53 -4.08
CA LEU A 259 30.24 -13.24 -3.98
C LEU A 259 30.50 -11.74 -4.24
N PRO A 260 31.30 -11.06 -3.39
CA PRO A 260 31.59 -9.63 -3.55
C PRO A 260 32.16 -9.25 -4.92
N GLU A 261 32.97 -10.12 -5.54
CA GLU A 261 33.55 -9.93 -6.86
C GLU A 261 32.53 -9.98 -8.01
N ASN A 262 31.35 -10.57 -7.80
CA ASN A 262 30.29 -10.69 -8.80
C ASN A 262 29.19 -9.63 -8.61
N LYS A 263 29.41 -8.60 -7.79
CA LYS A 263 28.42 -7.56 -7.47
C LYS A 263 27.72 -6.97 -8.71
N ASP A 264 28.47 -6.57 -9.73
CA ASP A 264 27.88 -5.96 -10.93
C ASP A 264 27.06 -6.96 -11.76
N LYS A 265 27.49 -8.22 -11.80
CA LYS A 265 26.75 -9.31 -12.44
C LYS A 265 25.45 -9.62 -11.69
N ALA A 266 25.51 -9.62 -10.35
CA ALA A 266 24.36 -9.83 -9.50
C ALA A 266 23.32 -8.71 -9.66
N LEU A 267 23.77 -7.45 -9.78
CA LEU A 267 22.90 -6.30 -10.07
C LEU A 267 22.26 -6.35 -11.46
N ALA A 268 23.00 -6.80 -12.48
CA ALA A 268 22.42 -7.00 -13.82
C ALA A 268 21.37 -8.13 -13.81
N CYS A 269 21.63 -9.23 -13.09
CA CYS A 269 20.69 -10.33 -12.90
C CYS A 269 19.43 -9.87 -12.16
N SER A 270 19.58 -9.11 -11.07
CA SER A 270 18.42 -8.60 -10.31
C SER A 270 17.60 -7.59 -11.11
N SER A 271 18.24 -6.82 -11.99
CA SER A 271 17.54 -5.89 -12.88
C SER A 271 16.70 -6.61 -13.94
N GLU A 272 17.14 -7.77 -14.44
CA GLU A 272 16.31 -8.62 -15.29
C GLU A 272 15.09 -9.16 -14.51
N MET A 273 15.27 -9.59 -13.26
CA MET A 273 14.14 -10.03 -12.43
C MET A 273 13.13 -8.90 -12.16
N VAL A 274 13.60 -7.68 -11.86
CA VAL A 274 12.76 -6.49 -11.71
C VAL A 274 12.00 -6.17 -13.00
N LEU A 275 12.64 -6.31 -14.16
CA LEU A 275 11.98 -6.15 -15.46
C LEU A 275 10.83 -7.13 -15.65
N LEU A 276 11.00 -8.41 -15.29
CA LEU A 276 9.94 -9.41 -15.38
C LEU A 276 8.71 -9.01 -14.53
N ALA A 277 8.93 -8.47 -13.33
CA ALA A 277 7.86 -7.96 -12.48
C ALA A 277 7.21 -6.69 -13.04
N LEU A 278 8.01 -5.70 -13.49
CA LEU A 278 7.48 -4.43 -14.03
C LEU A 278 6.55 -4.62 -15.22
N ARG A 279 6.74 -5.67 -16.03
CA ARG A 279 5.88 -6.02 -17.16
C ARG A 279 4.44 -6.40 -16.77
N ARG A 280 4.15 -6.57 -15.48
CA ARG A 280 2.80 -6.86 -14.95
C ARG A 280 2.07 -5.61 -14.45
N ALA A 281 2.78 -4.49 -14.30
CA ALA A 281 2.26 -3.35 -13.58
C ALA A 281 1.07 -2.67 -14.28
N ASP A 282 1.05 -2.62 -15.61
CA ASP A 282 -0.06 -2.08 -16.40
C ASP A 282 -1.33 -2.92 -16.27
N ASP A 283 -1.21 -4.25 -16.30
CA ASP A 283 -2.33 -5.17 -16.01
C ASP A 283 -2.87 -4.94 -14.60
N CYS A 284 -1.99 -4.80 -13.60
CA CYS A 284 -2.40 -4.50 -12.22
C CYS A 284 -3.17 -3.17 -12.13
N LEU A 285 -2.70 -2.13 -12.82
CA LEU A 285 -3.38 -0.85 -12.88
C LEU A 285 -4.76 -0.99 -13.54
N PHE A 286 -4.86 -1.71 -14.66
CA PHE A 286 -6.12 -1.96 -15.34
C PHE A 286 -7.10 -2.73 -14.44
N TYR A 287 -6.64 -3.76 -13.73
CA TYR A 287 -7.44 -4.51 -12.77
C TYR A 287 -8.04 -3.59 -11.69
N LEU A 288 -7.22 -2.72 -11.09
CA LEU A 288 -7.65 -1.80 -10.05
C LEU A 288 -8.74 -0.83 -10.51
N ALA A 289 -8.78 -0.47 -11.79
CA ALA A 289 -9.84 0.38 -12.35
C ALA A 289 -11.21 -0.34 -12.44
N GLY A 290 -11.22 -1.68 -12.39
CA GLY A 290 -12.44 -2.49 -12.42
C GLY A 290 -13.12 -2.68 -11.05
N LEU A 291 -12.50 -2.20 -9.96
CA LEU A 291 -13.00 -2.34 -8.60
C LEU A 291 -13.97 -1.20 -8.26
N LYS A 292 -15.18 -1.54 -7.82
CA LYS A 292 -16.27 -0.58 -7.59
C LYS A 292 -16.42 -0.17 -6.14
N GLU A 293 -16.19 -1.10 -5.22
CA GLU A 293 -16.34 -0.86 -3.78
C GLU A 293 -15.01 -0.46 -3.15
N GLN A 294 -15.05 0.55 -2.26
CA GLN A 294 -13.86 1.23 -1.75
C GLN A 294 -12.98 0.30 -0.90
N SER A 295 -13.55 -0.55 -0.04
CA SER A 295 -12.77 -1.46 0.78
C SER A 295 -12.08 -2.55 -0.06
N VAL A 296 -12.73 -3.07 -1.11
CA VAL A 296 -12.14 -4.00 -2.07
C VAL A 296 -11.03 -3.31 -2.86
N PHE A 297 -11.24 -2.07 -3.29
CA PHE A 297 -10.20 -1.27 -3.92
C PHE A 297 -8.99 -1.08 -3.01
N ASN A 298 -9.20 -0.66 -1.75
CA ASN A 298 -8.14 -0.50 -0.77
C ASN A 298 -7.37 -1.81 -0.54
N PHE A 299 -8.11 -2.91 -0.42
CA PHE A 299 -7.55 -4.25 -0.24
C PHE A 299 -6.62 -4.67 -1.37
N CYS A 300 -6.99 -4.38 -2.62
CA CYS A 300 -6.15 -4.66 -3.77
C CYS A 300 -5.05 -3.61 -3.98
N ALA A 301 -5.31 -2.32 -3.77
CA ALA A 301 -4.38 -1.25 -4.11
C ALA A 301 -3.19 -1.15 -3.13
N ILE A 302 -3.41 -1.37 -1.83
CA ILE A 302 -2.36 -1.26 -0.82
C ILE A 302 -1.20 -2.24 -1.09
N PRO A 303 -1.42 -3.57 -1.28
CA PRO A 303 -0.33 -4.48 -1.60
C PRO A 303 0.39 -4.13 -2.90
N GLN A 304 -0.35 -3.74 -3.93
CA GLN A 304 0.21 -3.44 -5.26
C GLN A 304 1.12 -2.20 -5.23
N THR A 305 0.69 -1.15 -4.52
CA THR A 305 1.49 0.07 -4.32
C THR A 305 2.70 -0.17 -3.39
N MET A 306 2.58 -1.06 -2.41
CA MET A 306 3.74 -1.53 -1.63
C MET A 306 4.71 -2.35 -2.46
N ALA A 307 4.22 -3.18 -3.39
CA ALA A 307 5.05 -3.99 -4.27
C ALA A 307 5.89 -3.13 -5.22
N ILE A 308 5.30 -2.15 -5.93
CA ILE A 308 6.10 -1.25 -6.79
C ILE A 308 7.11 -0.41 -5.98
N ALA A 309 6.77 0.00 -4.75
CA ALA A 309 7.72 0.66 -3.85
C ALA A 309 8.88 -0.26 -3.44
N THR A 310 8.58 -1.54 -3.20
CA THR A 310 9.58 -2.56 -2.86
C THR A 310 10.46 -2.90 -4.06
N LEU A 311 9.90 -2.98 -5.27
CA LEU A 311 10.67 -3.16 -6.49
C LEU A 311 11.64 -2.00 -6.72
N GLU A 312 11.21 -0.75 -6.48
CA GLU A 312 12.11 0.40 -6.55
C GLU A 312 13.26 0.30 -5.53
N LEU A 313 12.96 -0.14 -4.31
CA LEU A 313 13.98 -0.37 -3.28
C LEU A 313 14.97 -1.49 -3.68
N CYS A 314 14.51 -2.54 -4.35
CA CYS A 314 15.35 -3.66 -4.79
C CYS A 314 16.15 -3.33 -6.05
N PHE A 315 15.62 -2.47 -6.92
CA PHE A 315 16.22 -2.14 -8.20
C PHE A 315 17.62 -1.51 -8.00
N GLN A 316 18.63 -2.06 -8.68
CA GLN A 316 20.02 -1.56 -8.62
C GLN A 316 20.51 -1.33 -7.18
N ASN A 317 20.16 -2.24 -6.27
CA ASN A 317 20.51 -2.18 -4.86
C ASN A 317 21.27 -3.45 -4.43
N PRO A 318 22.58 -3.38 -4.13
CA PRO A 318 23.36 -4.57 -3.77
C PRO A 318 22.97 -5.14 -2.40
N ASP A 319 22.34 -4.33 -1.54
CA ASP A 319 21.93 -4.74 -0.20
C ASP A 319 20.99 -5.97 -0.21
N ILE A 320 20.26 -6.21 -1.30
CA ILE A 320 19.34 -7.37 -1.41
C ILE A 320 20.07 -8.72 -1.30
N PHE A 321 21.35 -8.77 -1.65
CA PHE A 321 22.18 -9.97 -1.53
C PHE A 321 22.86 -10.10 -0.15
N GLU A 322 22.81 -9.05 0.66
CA GLU A 322 23.45 -9.01 1.99
C GLU A 322 22.43 -9.15 3.12
N LYS A 323 21.21 -8.62 2.93
CA LYS A 323 20.14 -8.59 3.94
C LYS A 323 18.77 -8.47 3.30
N ASN A 324 17.73 -8.81 4.06
CA ASN A 324 16.34 -8.57 3.64
C ASN A 324 16.02 -7.06 3.72
N VAL A 325 15.88 -6.41 2.55
CA VAL A 325 15.56 -4.98 2.44
C VAL A 325 14.06 -4.74 2.60
N LYS A 326 13.67 -3.74 3.40
CA LYS A 326 12.26 -3.45 3.68
C LYS A 326 11.98 -1.97 3.59
N ILE A 327 10.81 -1.63 3.04
CA ILE A 327 10.29 -0.27 3.12
C ILE A 327 10.13 0.13 4.58
N THR A 328 10.46 1.39 4.90
CA THR A 328 10.35 1.89 6.26
C THR A 328 8.89 1.97 6.69
N LYS A 329 8.63 1.90 8.00
CA LYS A 329 7.27 1.98 8.53
C LYS A 329 6.59 3.30 8.17
N GLY A 330 7.33 4.42 8.17
CA GLY A 330 6.81 5.71 7.74
C GLY A 330 6.43 5.73 6.26
N SER A 331 7.23 5.09 5.40
CA SER A 331 6.91 4.93 3.98
C SER A 331 5.68 4.04 3.78
N ALA A 332 5.58 2.92 4.50
CA ALA A 332 4.42 2.04 4.46
C ALA A 332 3.13 2.78 4.85
N CYS A 333 3.14 3.54 5.96
CA CYS A 333 1.99 4.37 6.35
C CYS A 333 1.62 5.40 5.28
N ARG A 334 2.61 6.03 4.62
CA ARG A 334 2.33 6.96 3.52
C ARG A 334 1.66 6.27 2.33
N LEU A 335 2.15 5.09 1.95
CA LEU A 335 1.57 4.30 0.87
C LEU A 335 0.16 3.88 1.20
N MET A 336 -0.11 3.44 2.44
CA MET A 336 -1.48 3.13 2.86
C MET A 336 -2.41 4.33 2.70
N VAL A 337 -2.00 5.54 3.12
CA VAL A 337 -2.80 6.77 2.92
C VAL A 337 -2.99 7.12 1.44
N ASP A 338 -1.94 7.02 0.62
CA ASP A 338 -2.02 7.37 -0.80
C ASP A 338 -2.90 6.36 -1.57
N SER A 339 -2.91 5.09 -1.14
CA SER A 339 -3.61 3.99 -1.84
C SER A 339 -5.07 3.81 -1.45
N THR A 340 -5.54 4.45 -0.38
CA THR A 340 -6.94 4.36 0.07
C THR A 340 -7.84 5.52 -0.39
N GLN A 341 -7.26 6.56 -1.00
CA GLN A 341 -8.01 7.76 -1.38
C GLN A 341 -8.85 7.57 -2.64
N ASN A 342 -8.20 7.36 -3.78
CA ASN A 342 -8.85 7.13 -5.07
C ASN A 342 -7.85 6.55 -6.08
N LEU A 343 -8.38 6.10 -7.22
CA LEU A 343 -7.62 5.49 -8.30
C LEU A 343 -6.47 6.38 -8.81
N GLN A 344 -6.71 7.69 -8.96
CA GLN A 344 -5.71 8.63 -9.49
C GLN A 344 -4.51 8.76 -8.54
N VAL A 345 -4.74 8.81 -7.22
CA VAL A 345 -3.65 8.89 -6.24
C VAL A 345 -2.85 7.58 -6.21
N ALA A 346 -3.51 6.42 -6.25
CA ALA A 346 -2.85 5.12 -6.33
C ALA A 346 -2.01 4.99 -7.62
N TYR A 347 -2.52 5.45 -8.76
CA TYR A 347 -1.77 5.51 -10.02
C TYR A 347 -0.58 6.48 -9.91
N GLY A 348 -0.76 7.61 -9.23
CA GLY A 348 0.32 8.55 -8.91
C GLY A 348 1.48 7.89 -8.14
N VAL A 349 1.20 6.92 -7.28
CA VAL A 349 2.21 6.13 -6.58
C VAL A 349 3.02 5.27 -7.56
N PHE A 350 2.34 4.52 -8.46
CA PHE A 350 3.00 3.73 -9.50
C PHE A 350 3.88 4.61 -10.40
N LYS A 351 3.32 5.73 -10.88
CA LYS A 351 4.05 6.70 -11.70
C LYS A 351 5.29 7.25 -11.00
N ARG A 352 5.18 7.58 -9.72
CA ARG A 352 6.31 8.09 -8.91
C ARG A 352 7.44 7.08 -8.85
N PHE A 353 7.16 5.82 -8.53
CA PHE A 353 8.19 4.79 -8.40
C PHE A 353 8.73 4.33 -9.76
N ALA A 354 7.89 4.21 -10.79
CA ALA A 354 8.34 3.93 -12.15
C ALA A 354 9.34 5.00 -12.64
N ARG A 355 9.08 6.28 -12.36
CA ARG A 355 10.02 7.37 -12.65
C ARG A 355 11.32 7.27 -11.87
N THR A 356 11.26 6.88 -10.60
CA THR A 356 12.47 6.69 -9.78
C THR A 356 13.31 5.54 -10.32
N ILE A 357 12.69 4.41 -10.66
CA ILE A 357 13.37 3.27 -11.30
C ILE A 357 14.01 3.72 -12.63
N HIS A 358 13.24 4.40 -13.50
CA HIS A 358 13.75 4.90 -14.77
C HIS A 358 14.94 5.86 -14.59
N LYS A 359 14.88 6.75 -13.60
CA LYS A 359 15.97 7.69 -13.29
C LYS A 359 17.22 7.00 -12.73
N ARG A 360 17.05 5.92 -11.95
CA ARG A 360 18.14 5.11 -11.40
C ARG A 360 18.69 4.08 -12.38
N ASN A 361 18.05 3.92 -13.54
CA ASN A 361 18.44 2.94 -14.54
C ASN A 361 19.84 3.25 -15.08
N ASN A 362 20.69 2.23 -15.15
CA ASN A 362 22.09 2.39 -15.53
C ASN A 362 22.27 2.09 -17.03
N PRO A 363 22.81 3.01 -17.85
CA PRO A 363 23.06 2.75 -19.28
C PRO A 363 23.99 1.56 -19.57
N GLN A 364 24.76 1.09 -18.58
CA GLN A 364 25.62 -0.09 -18.70
C GLN A 364 24.88 -1.40 -18.39
N ASP A 365 23.66 -1.34 -17.87
CA ASP A 365 22.83 -2.51 -17.62
C ASP A 365 22.37 -3.12 -18.97
N PRO A 366 22.58 -4.43 -19.20
CA PRO A 366 22.08 -5.11 -20.40
C PRO A 366 20.58 -4.93 -20.65
N ASN A 367 19.80 -4.73 -19.59
CA ASN A 367 18.34 -4.58 -19.62
C ASN A 367 17.88 -3.12 -19.69
N PHE A 368 18.79 -2.15 -19.84
CA PHE A 368 18.49 -0.71 -19.76
C PHE A 368 17.31 -0.28 -20.64
N LEU A 369 17.30 -0.71 -21.91
CA LEU A 369 16.26 -0.33 -22.87
C LEU A 369 14.89 -0.90 -22.48
N GLU A 370 14.84 -2.20 -22.17
CA GLU A 370 13.61 -2.90 -21.82
C GLU A 370 13.00 -2.36 -20.51
N ILE A 371 13.82 -2.07 -19.50
CA ILE A 371 13.36 -1.44 -18.25
C ILE A 371 12.79 -0.06 -18.53
N SER A 372 13.47 0.73 -19.36
CA SER A 372 12.99 2.06 -19.75
C SER A 372 11.64 2.00 -20.49
N LEU A 373 11.47 1.01 -21.37
CA LEU A 373 10.21 0.76 -22.06
C LEU A 373 9.11 0.31 -21.09
N ALA A 374 9.41 -0.57 -20.13
CA ALA A 374 8.44 -1.00 -19.12
C ALA A 374 7.97 0.16 -18.24
N CYS A 375 8.88 1.00 -17.74
CA CYS A 375 8.53 2.22 -17.00
C CYS A 375 7.71 3.20 -17.87
N GLY A 376 8.10 3.38 -19.14
CA GLY A 376 7.38 4.22 -20.08
C GLY A 376 5.96 3.74 -20.36
N LYS A 377 5.73 2.42 -20.47
CA LYS A 377 4.39 1.83 -20.62
C LYS A 377 3.49 2.12 -19.42
N ILE A 378 4.01 2.00 -18.19
CA ILE A 378 3.27 2.35 -16.97
C ILE A 378 2.84 3.81 -17.02
N GLU A 379 3.75 4.72 -17.36
CA GLU A 379 3.41 6.15 -17.48
C GLU A 379 2.39 6.41 -18.59
N GLN A 380 2.58 5.83 -19.77
CA GLN A 380 1.67 5.98 -20.90
C GLN A 380 0.26 5.47 -20.56
N PHE A 381 0.16 4.33 -19.89
CA PHE A 381 -1.10 3.78 -19.41
C PHE A 381 -1.79 4.78 -18.47
N ILE A 382 -1.08 5.30 -17.48
CA ILE A 382 -1.62 6.25 -16.51
C ILE A 382 -2.06 7.57 -17.19
N GLU A 383 -1.27 8.11 -18.13
CA GLU A 383 -1.63 9.32 -18.88
C GLU A 383 -2.83 9.09 -19.80
N SER A 384 -3.04 7.87 -20.30
CA SER A 384 -4.22 7.55 -21.13
C SER A 384 -5.54 7.62 -20.34
N ILE A 385 -5.49 7.28 -19.05
CA ILE A 385 -6.66 7.31 -18.15
C ILE A 385 -6.81 8.69 -17.48
N PHE A 386 -5.69 9.29 -17.06
CA PHE A 386 -5.64 10.59 -16.38
C PHE A 386 -4.67 11.55 -17.09
N PRO A 387 -5.09 12.18 -18.21
CA PRO A 387 -4.22 13.06 -18.97
C PRO A 387 -3.74 14.26 -18.16
N THR A 388 -2.42 14.47 -18.10
CA THR A 388 -1.85 15.65 -17.46
C THR A 388 -2.20 16.90 -18.29
N GLN A 389 -3.03 17.78 -17.73
CA GLN A 389 -3.34 19.06 -18.35
C GLN A 389 -2.12 19.99 -18.28
N THR A 390 -1.32 20.03 -19.34
CA THR A 390 -0.32 21.08 -19.58
C THR A 390 -0.91 22.23 -20.40
N ALA A 391 -0.29 23.42 -20.31
CA ALA A 391 -0.65 24.58 -21.13
C ALA A 391 -0.61 24.29 -22.66
N ALA A 392 0.16 23.28 -23.08
CA ALA A 392 0.20 22.79 -24.46
C ALA A 392 -1.05 21.97 -24.84
N THR A 393 -1.49 21.04 -24.00
CA THR A 393 -2.76 20.29 -24.18
C THR A 393 -3.99 21.20 -24.18
N TYR A 394 -4.00 22.27 -23.38
CA TYR A 394 -5.08 23.26 -23.41
C TYR A 394 -5.16 24.02 -24.76
N ARG A 395 -4.01 24.22 -25.42
CA ARG A 395 -3.92 24.89 -26.73
C ARG A 395 -4.30 23.98 -27.91
N GLN A 396 -4.24 22.66 -27.75
CA GLN A 396 -4.54 21.71 -28.83
C GLN A 396 -5.99 21.22 -28.84
N GLY A 397 -6.75 21.40 -27.74
CA GLY A 397 -8.15 20.98 -27.62
C GLY A 397 -9.20 22.09 -27.70
N ALA A 398 -8.82 23.36 -27.73
CA ALA A 398 -9.75 24.48 -27.78
C ALA A 398 -9.34 25.47 -28.89
N PRO A 399 -10.18 25.74 -29.91
CA PRO A 399 -10.06 27.00 -30.61
C PRO A 399 -10.26 28.10 -29.55
N ALA A 400 -9.42 29.14 -29.56
CA ALA A 400 -9.58 30.27 -28.65
C ALA A 400 -11.06 30.69 -28.65
N PRO A 401 -11.76 30.67 -27.50
CA PRO A 401 -13.18 30.97 -27.51
C PRO A 401 -13.36 32.39 -28.04
N ALA A 402 -14.16 32.52 -29.10
CA ALA A 402 -14.62 33.83 -29.52
C ALA A 402 -15.36 34.46 -28.31
N PRO A 403 -15.16 35.75 -28.01
CA PRO A 403 -15.83 36.36 -26.86
C PRO A 403 -17.35 36.26 -27.06
N VAL A 404 -18.01 35.52 -26.17
CA VAL A 404 -19.46 35.36 -26.15
C VAL A 404 -20.04 35.89 -24.85
N ASP A 405 -21.27 36.42 -24.90
CA ASP A 405 -22.01 36.83 -23.70
C ASP A 405 -22.41 35.60 -22.85
N ALA A 406 -22.97 35.83 -21.65
CA ALA A 406 -23.44 34.76 -20.76
C ALA A 406 -24.57 33.88 -21.35
N LYS A 407 -25.04 34.20 -22.57
CA LYS A 407 -26.07 33.48 -23.33
C LYS A 407 -25.53 32.85 -24.62
N GLY A 408 -24.24 32.96 -24.92
CA GLY A 408 -23.57 32.31 -26.05
C GLY A 408 -23.55 33.09 -27.37
N ASN A 409 -23.88 34.38 -27.38
CA ASN A 409 -23.85 35.22 -28.59
C ASN A 409 -22.52 35.96 -28.75
N SER A 410 -22.04 36.12 -29.99
CA SER A 410 -20.79 36.82 -30.32
C SER A 410 -20.84 38.31 -29.94
N LEU A 411 -19.91 38.76 -29.08
CA LEU A 411 -19.86 40.12 -28.53
C LEU A 411 -19.36 41.14 -29.56
N THR A 412 -19.99 42.32 -29.58
CA THR A 412 -19.52 43.48 -30.35
C THR A 412 -18.27 44.11 -29.69
N PRO A 413 -17.43 44.87 -30.43
CA PRO A 413 -16.20 45.45 -29.89
C PRO A 413 -16.39 46.35 -28.65
N GLU A 414 -17.55 47.01 -28.55
CA GLU A 414 -17.91 47.90 -27.43
C GLU A 414 -18.22 47.12 -26.14
N GLU A 415 -18.90 45.97 -26.26
CA GLU A 415 -19.22 45.09 -25.13
C GLU A 415 -17.99 44.36 -24.58
N GLN A 416 -17.01 44.08 -25.43
CA GLN A 416 -15.72 43.52 -25.02
C GLN A 416 -14.90 44.50 -24.17
N GLU A 417 -14.98 45.80 -24.49
CA GLU A 417 -14.30 46.84 -23.73
C GLU A 417 -14.97 47.08 -22.37
N ALA A 418 -16.31 46.98 -22.32
CA ALA A 418 -17.08 47.01 -21.07
C ALA A 418 -16.75 45.81 -20.16
N GLN A 419 -16.69 44.58 -20.69
CA GLN A 419 -16.29 43.40 -19.91
C GLN A 419 -14.86 43.50 -19.39
N LYS A 420 -13.92 44.04 -20.19
CA LYS A 420 -12.54 44.26 -19.73
C LYS A 420 -12.47 45.27 -18.59
N LYS A 421 -13.27 46.35 -18.66
CA LYS A 421 -13.39 47.34 -17.57
C LYS A 421 -14.00 46.72 -16.32
N GLN A 422 -15.04 45.89 -16.47
CA GLN A 422 -15.68 45.20 -15.36
C GLN A 422 -14.74 44.17 -14.69
N GLN A 423 -14.03 43.36 -15.47
CA GLN A 423 -13.01 42.44 -14.93
C GLN A 423 -11.82 43.16 -14.29
N ALA A 424 -11.48 44.37 -14.76
CA ALA A 424 -10.47 45.19 -14.11
C ALA A 424 -10.98 45.72 -12.76
N GLN A 425 -12.24 46.16 -12.69
CA GLN A 425 -12.89 46.55 -11.44
C GLN A 425 -13.00 45.38 -10.45
N ASP A 426 -13.43 44.19 -10.89
CA ASP A 426 -13.54 43.01 -10.02
C ASP A 426 -12.18 42.60 -9.43
N LYS A 427 -11.09 42.77 -10.20
CA LYS A 427 -9.72 42.53 -9.71
C LYS A 427 -9.27 43.56 -8.69
N GLU A 428 -9.61 44.83 -8.89
CA GLU A 428 -9.35 45.87 -7.90
C GLU A 428 -10.15 45.61 -6.61
N GLU A 429 -11.44 45.29 -6.71
CA GLU A 429 -12.29 44.95 -5.56
C GLU A 429 -11.75 43.72 -4.81
N PHE A 430 -11.36 42.67 -5.52
CA PHE A 430 -10.74 41.49 -4.90
C PHE A 430 -9.43 41.83 -4.17
N PHE A 431 -8.61 42.71 -4.73
CA PHE A 431 -7.39 43.20 -4.09
C PHE A 431 -7.69 43.97 -2.81
N TYR A 432 -8.70 44.87 -2.82
CA TYR A 432 -9.14 45.59 -1.62
C TYR A 432 -9.70 44.65 -0.54
N ILE A 433 -10.44 43.60 -0.91
CA ILE A 433 -10.93 42.59 0.03
C ILE A 433 -9.75 41.82 0.67
N MET A 434 -8.77 41.38 -0.12
CA MET A 434 -7.56 40.74 0.39
C MET A 434 -6.79 41.65 1.35
N LEU A 435 -6.69 42.95 1.03
CA LEU A 435 -6.01 43.93 1.86
C LEU A 435 -6.78 44.19 3.17
N ALA A 436 -8.11 44.24 3.13
CA ALA A 436 -8.96 44.37 4.31
C ALA A 436 -8.87 43.14 5.24
N VAL A 437 -8.89 41.92 4.68
CA VAL A 437 -8.72 40.68 5.45
C VAL A 437 -7.33 40.60 6.07
N GLY A 438 -6.27 40.91 5.29
CA GLY A 438 -4.90 40.96 5.78
C GLY A 438 -4.72 42.00 6.90
N GLY A 439 -5.28 43.19 6.74
CA GLY A 439 -5.27 44.24 7.77
C GLY A 439 -6.01 43.83 9.04
N THR A 440 -7.15 43.17 8.91
CA THR A 440 -7.92 42.68 10.07
C THR A 440 -7.15 41.62 10.85
N LEU A 441 -6.53 40.66 10.15
CA LEU A 441 -5.68 39.64 10.78
C LEU A 441 -4.46 40.26 11.47
N PHE A 442 -3.86 41.29 10.88
CA PHE A 442 -2.76 42.03 11.49
C PHE A 442 -3.17 42.73 12.79
N VAL A 443 -4.32 43.41 12.80
CA VAL A 443 -4.86 44.09 14.00
C VAL A 443 -5.17 43.09 15.11
N ILE A 444 -5.82 41.96 14.79
CA ILE A 444 -6.10 40.90 15.77
C ILE A 444 -4.79 40.37 16.37
N THR A 445 -3.80 40.10 15.52
CA THR A 445 -2.49 39.61 15.95
C THR A 445 -1.78 40.63 16.84
N ALA A 446 -1.79 41.91 16.48
CA ALA A 446 -1.20 42.99 17.27
C ALA A 446 -1.87 43.14 18.65
N ILE A 447 -3.21 43.03 18.72
CA ILE A 447 -3.95 43.05 19.99
C ILE A 447 -3.59 41.82 20.84
N MET A 448 -3.44 40.64 20.25
CA MET A 448 -3.01 39.44 20.97
C MET A 448 -1.60 39.59 21.57
N PHE A 449 -0.65 40.13 20.81
CA PHE A 449 0.70 40.39 21.32
C PHE A 449 0.72 41.48 22.40
N PHE A 450 -0.08 42.54 22.24
CA PHE A 450 -0.17 43.62 23.21
C PHE A 450 -0.83 43.18 24.53
N THR A 451 -1.89 42.37 24.47
CA THR A 451 -2.53 41.83 25.68
C THR A 451 -1.61 40.84 26.39
N ALA A 452 -0.89 39.99 25.66
CA ALA A 452 0.13 39.12 26.22
C ALA A 452 1.27 39.92 26.91
N TRP A 453 1.72 41.03 26.31
CA TRP A 453 2.69 41.94 26.92
C TRP A 453 2.18 42.58 28.23
N MET A 454 0.94 43.09 28.22
CA MET A 454 0.27 43.66 29.40
C MET A 454 0.09 42.64 30.53
N MET A 455 -0.10 41.36 30.19
CA MET A 455 -0.18 40.25 31.16
C MET A 455 1.20 39.71 31.58
N GLY A 456 2.29 40.41 31.25
CA GLY A 456 3.64 40.12 31.74
C GLY A 456 4.47 39.17 30.88
N ALA A 457 4.08 38.92 29.63
CA ALA A 457 4.87 38.09 28.71
C ALA A 457 6.22 38.76 28.37
N ARG A 458 7.31 38.07 28.71
CA ARG A 458 8.70 38.50 28.48
C ARG A 458 9.22 38.04 27.12
N PHE A 459 8.89 38.82 26.08
CA PHE A 459 9.27 38.54 24.68
C PHE A 459 10.77 38.61 24.41
N ASP A 460 11.52 39.28 25.27
CA ASP A 460 12.98 39.31 25.29
C ASP A 460 13.57 37.91 25.52
N ILE A 461 13.01 37.14 26.46
CA ILE A 461 13.45 35.76 26.75
C ILE A 461 13.01 34.81 25.63
N ALA A 462 11.78 34.97 25.12
CA ALA A 462 11.29 34.16 24.00
C ALA A 462 12.15 34.33 22.74
N TRP A 463 12.58 35.55 22.44
CA TRP A 463 13.46 35.85 21.31
C TRP A 463 14.90 35.34 21.51
N GLN A 464 15.41 35.41 22.74
CA GLN A 464 16.72 34.85 23.09
C GLN A 464 16.73 33.31 23.04
N GLN A 465 15.64 32.65 23.43
CA GLN A 465 15.46 31.19 23.33
C GLN A 465 15.32 30.73 21.87
N LEU A 466 14.63 31.50 21.02
CA LEU A 466 14.51 31.22 19.60
C LEU A 466 15.87 31.33 18.88
N ARG A 467 16.69 32.35 19.21
CA ARG A 467 18.05 32.53 18.65
C ARG A 467 19.06 31.51 19.17
N SER A 468 18.84 30.93 20.36
CA SER A 468 19.71 29.90 20.94
C SER A 468 19.27 28.46 20.61
N GLY A 469 18.24 28.29 19.77
CA GLY A 469 17.83 26.99 19.23
C GLY A 469 17.02 26.10 20.19
N ASN A 470 16.53 26.63 21.30
CA ASN A 470 15.75 25.88 22.28
C ASN A 470 14.25 26.12 22.06
N ILE A 471 13.61 25.25 21.27
CA ILE A 471 12.19 25.40 20.88
C ILE A 471 11.24 24.49 21.70
N TRP A 472 11.68 23.94 22.85
CA TRP A 472 10.85 23.10 23.74
C TRP A 472 10.97 23.49 25.22
N ALA A 473 9.88 23.19 25.97
CA ALA A 473 9.47 23.71 27.28
C ALA A 473 10.50 23.69 28.44
N PRO A 474 10.34 24.55 29.47
CA PRO A 474 11.33 24.74 30.54
C PRO A 474 11.45 23.53 31.48
N LYS A 475 12.62 23.41 32.13
CA LYS A 475 13.09 22.21 32.86
C LYS A 475 12.62 22.10 34.32
N THR A 476 11.61 22.85 34.76
CA THR A 476 11.12 22.80 36.16
C THR A 476 9.59 22.70 36.26
N THR A 477 9.14 21.93 37.26
CA THR A 477 7.75 21.47 37.42
C THR A 477 6.74 22.58 37.72
N ASP A 478 7.17 23.70 38.31
CA ASP A 478 6.28 24.79 38.71
C ASP A 478 5.92 25.73 37.53
N GLU A 479 6.81 25.91 36.55
CA GLU A 479 6.53 26.71 35.34
C GLU A 479 5.65 25.95 34.34
N ALA A 480 5.74 24.61 34.32
CA ALA A 480 4.93 23.75 33.46
C ALA A 480 3.44 23.73 33.87
N ILE A 481 3.14 23.87 35.17
CA ILE A 481 1.77 23.94 35.69
C ILE A 481 1.13 25.28 35.30
N LEU A 482 1.86 26.40 35.49
CA LEU A 482 1.40 27.72 35.07
C LEU A 482 1.21 27.84 33.55
N ALA A 483 2.09 27.23 32.75
CA ALA A 483 1.95 27.21 31.29
C ALA A 483 0.78 26.35 30.82
N ARG A 484 0.47 25.25 31.52
CA ARG A 484 -0.68 24.38 31.23
C ARG A 484 -2.00 25.08 31.56
N ASP A 485 -2.08 25.75 32.71
CA ASP A 485 -3.28 26.49 33.10
C ASP A 485 -3.53 27.70 32.18
N ALA A 486 -2.48 28.39 31.73
CA ALA A 486 -2.58 29.45 30.74
C ALA A 486 -2.99 28.92 29.35
N TYR A 487 -2.51 27.74 28.95
CA TYR A 487 -2.89 27.08 27.71
C TYR A 487 -4.35 26.61 27.72
N ASP A 488 -4.82 26.01 28.81
CA ASP A 488 -6.20 25.56 28.95
C ASP A 488 -7.18 26.75 29.04
N ALA A 489 -6.78 27.86 29.68
CA ALA A 489 -7.54 29.11 29.67
C ALA A 489 -7.63 29.72 28.26
N ALA A 490 -6.51 29.77 27.51
CA ALA A 490 -6.49 30.25 26.13
C ALA A 490 -7.31 29.36 25.19
N LYS A 491 -7.25 28.03 25.36
CA LYS A 491 -8.04 27.06 24.58
C LYS A 491 -9.54 27.21 24.83
N SER A 492 -9.95 27.45 26.08
CA SER A 492 -11.36 27.71 26.41
C SER A 492 -11.88 29.01 25.78
N THR A 493 -11.05 30.05 25.78
CA THR A 493 -11.37 31.38 25.22
C THR A 493 -11.50 31.30 23.70
N VAL A 494 -10.54 30.65 23.02
CA VAL A 494 -10.58 30.45 21.56
C VAL A 494 -11.77 29.59 21.15
N SER A 495 -12.08 28.53 21.90
CA SER A 495 -13.27 27.69 21.65
C SER A 495 -14.58 28.47 21.80
N ALA A 496 -14.67 29.37 22.78
CA ALA A 496 -15.82 30.25 22.97
C ALA A 496 -15.95 31.31 21.85
N THR A 497 -14.83 31.91 21.42
CA THR A 497 -14.81 32.87 20.31
C THR A 497 -15.15 32.21 18.98
N VAL A 498 -14.63 31.01 18.70
CA VAL A 498 -14.98 30.25 17.49
C VAL A 498 -16.45 29.87 17.50
N LYS A 499 -17.00 29.40 18.63
CA LYS A 499 -18.45 29.12 18.76
C LYS A 499 -19.30 30.36 18.49
N ALA A 500 -18.94 31.51 19.04
CA ALA A 500 -19.65 32.77 18.84
C ALA A 500 -19.63 33.21 17.36
N VAL A 501 -18.49 33.06 16.67
CA VAL A 501 -18.35 33.36 15.24
C VAL A 501 -19.14 32.38 14.37
N THR A 502 -19.10 31.08 14.66
CA THR A 502 -19.95 30.11 13.92
C THR A 502 -21.45 30.34 14.15
N SER A 503 -21.87 30.79 15.34
CA SER A 503 -23.29 31.10 15.59
C SER A 503 -23.77 32.37 14.87
N SER A 504 -22.91 33.35 14.61
CA SER A 504 -23.29 34.55 13.85
C SER A 504 -23.30 34.32 12.33
N VAL A 505 -22.50 33.38 11.83
CA VAL A 505 -22.49 33.00 10.41
C VAL A 505 -23.69 32.12 10.05
N VAL A 506 -24.21 31.30 10.97
CA VAL A 506 -25.40 30.46 10.73
C VAL A 506 -26.71 31.27 10.77
N SER A 507 -26.78 32.40 11.48
CA SER A 507 -28.01 33.22 11.56
C SER A 507 -28.19 34.22 10.41
N HIS A 508 -27.23 34.33 9.49
CA HIS A 508 -27.31 35.23 8.31
C HIS A 508 -27.36 34.46 6.98
N GLY A 509 -27.58 33.14 7.03
CA GLY A 509 -27.76 32.27 5.84
C GLY A 509 -29.21 31.88 5.53
N GLU A 510 -30.19 32.39 6.29
CA GLU A 510 -31.62 32.28 5.96
C GLU A 510 -32.20 33.69 5.73
N LEU A 511 -31.95 34.25 4.55
CA LEU A 511 -32.75 35.28 3.88
C LEU A 511 -32.52 35.22 2.36
#